data_AF-A0A3S4FIU5-F1
#
_entry.id   AF-A0A3S4FIU5-F1
#
_cell.length_a   1.000
_cell.length_b   1.000
_cell.length_c   1.000
_cell.angle_alpha   90.00
_cell.angle_beta   90.00
_cell.angle_gamma   90.00
#
_symmetry.space_group_name_H-M   'P 1'
#
loop_
_entity.id
_entity.type
_entity.pdbx_description
1 polymer ?
#
loop_
_entity_poly.entity_id
_entity_poly.type
_entity_poly.pdbx_seq_one_letter_code
_entity_poly.pdbx_strand_id
1 'polypeptide(L)'
;MLFAGDLQDTLPAQFEAVDVRVHTQQYHHWQLLNRAMGDNVQFGLTVDAAFVAECDTLVYYWPKSKQEAQFQLCNLLALLPVGAEVFVVGENRSGVRSAEQTVEGHVTLAKIDSARRCGLYHGRIDAQTTFDLNDWWDSYPLHDLEVKTLPGVFSRDGLDVGSSLLLSTLDKHMKGKVLDVGCGAGVMASVDGQNVTKGEADAE
;
A
#
# COMPACT_ATOMS: atom_id res chain seq x y z
N MET A 1 11.70 -12.68 -11.48
CA MET A 1 10.28 -12.64 -11.06
C MET A 1 10.13 -11.72 -9.84
N LEU A 2 9.09 -10.89 -9.85
CA LEU A 2 8.78 -9.92 -8.81
C LEU A 2 7.50 -10.32 -8.07
N PHE A 3 7.55 -10.36 -6.75
CA PHE A 3 6.37 -10.44 -5.88
C PHE A 3 6.05 -9.07 -5.28
N ALA A 4 4.78 -8.69 -5.28
CA ALA A 4 4.33 -7.43 -4.70
C ALA A 4 2.87 -7.50 -4.19
N GLY A 5 2.43 -6.45 -3.51
CA GLY A 5 1.08 -6.33 -2.96
C GLY A 5 0.98 -6.83 -1.52
N ASP A 6 -0.14 -7.47 -1.19
CA ASP A 6 -0.47 -7.94 0.17
C ASP A 6 0.15 -9.32 0.48
N LEU A 7 1.48 -9.32 0.70
CA LEU A 7 2.30 -10.52 0.93
C LEU A 7 2.07 -11.12 2.32
N GLN A 8 1.01 -11.91 2.48
CA GLN A 8 0.60 -12.48 3.77
C GLN A 8 1.47 -13.66 4.28
N ASP A 9 2.43 -14.13 3.48
CA ASP A 9 3.27 -15.28 3.82
C ASP A 9 4.70 -15.16 3.25
N THR A 10 5.50 -16.22 3.46
CA THR A 10 6.89 -16.30 2.99
C THR A 10 7.05 -17.04 1.68
N LEU A 11 5.98 -17.23 0.88
CA LEU A 11 6.07 -17.93 -0.39
C LEU A 11 7.18 -17.38 -1.30
N PRO A 12 7.40 -16.06 -1.43
CA PRO A 12 8.47 -15.53 -2.27
C PRO A 12 9.87 -16.09 -1.92
N ALA A 13 10.14 -16.34 -0.64
CA ALA A 13 11.42 -16.86 -0.18
C ALA A 13 11.61 -18.36 -0.45
N GLN A 14 10.54 -19.07 -0.79
CA GLN A 14 10.53 -20.52 -1.05
C GLN A 14 10.28 -20.85 -2.52
N PHE A 15 10.03 -19.83 -3.34
CA PHE A 15 9.64 -20.02 -4.73
C PHE A 15 10.86 -20.32 -5.60
N GLU A 16 10.79 -21.38 -6.39
CA GLU A 16 11.87 -21.76 -7.31
C GLU A 16 11.73 -20.99 -8.64
N ALA A 17 12.65 -20.06 -8.88
CA ALA A 17 12.82 -19.35 -10.15
C ALA A 17 14.29 -18.91 -10.30
N VAL A 18 14.65 -18.39 -11.49
CA VAL A 18 16.01 -17.92 -11.78
C VAL A 18 16.43 -16.77 -10.86
N ASP A 19 15.53 -15.81 -10.65
CA ASP A 19 15.69 -14.72 -9.68
C ASP A 19 14.32 -14.36 -9.10
N VAL A 20 14.27 -14.15 -7.79
CA VAL A 20 13.04 -13.79 -7.06
C VAL A 20 13.29 -12.53 -6.25
N ARG A 21 12.50 -11.50 -6.55
CA ARG A 21 12.52 -10.21 -5.89
C ARG A 21 11.18 -9.92 -5.25
N VAL A 22 11.21 -9.10 -4.21
CA VAL A 22 10.02 -8.66 -3.49
C VAL A 22 10.03 -7.15 -3.38
N HIS A 23 8.91 -6.50 -3.71
CA HIS A 23 8.64 -5.13 -3.30
C HIS A 23 7.45 -5.11 -2.32
N THR A 24 7.55 -4.34 -1.25
CA THR A 24 6.43 -4.18 -0.30
C THR A 24 6.39 -2.79 0.32
N GLN A 25 5.18 -2.30 0.55
CA GLN A 25 4.91 -1.09 1.34
C GLN A 25 4.71 -1.41 2.83
N GLN A 26 4.81 -2.68 3.22
CA GLN A 26 4.54 -3.14 4.58
C GLN A 26 5.84 -3.53 5.28
N TYR A 27 6.25 -2.72 6.26
CA TYR A 27 7.54 -2.89 6.94
C TYR A 27 7.67 -4.27 7.61
N HIS A 28 6.59 -4.80 8.19
CA HIS A 28 6.61 -6.11 8.84
C HIS A 28 6.79 -7.28 7.84
N HIS A 29 6.23 -7.18 6.63
CA HIS A 29 6.49 -8.15 5.55
C HIS A 29 7.95 -8.08 5.10
N TRP A 30 8.50 -6.87 4.96
CA TRP A 30 9.92 -6.69 4.67
C TRP A 30 10.81 -7.31 5.76
N GLN A 31 10.54 -7.04 7.04
CA GLN A 31 11.33 -7.61 8.15
C GLN A 31 11.34 -9.14 8.13
N LEU A 32 10.23 -9.76 7.72
CA LEU A 32 10.11 -11.22 7.62
C LEU A 32 10.93 -11.76 6.44
N LEU A 33 10.76 -11.19 5.25
CA LEU A 33 11.36 -11.68 4.00
C LEU A 33 12.84 -11.31 3.87
N ASN A 34 13.24 -10.11 4.30
CA ASN A 34 14.62 -9.62 4.23
C ASN A 34 15.61 -10.54 4.96
N ARG A 35 15.16 -11.26 6.00
CA ARG A 35 15.99 -12.25 6.72
C ARG A 35 16.40 -13.42 5.83
N ALA A 36 15.55 -13.82 4.90
CA ALA A 36 15.78 -14.96 4.02
C ALA A 36 16.35 -14.55 2.66
N MET A 37 16.00 -13.36 2.19
CA MET A 37 16.25 -12.92 0.80
C MET A 37 17.22 -11.73 0.69
N GLY A 38 17.56 -11.05 1.79
CA GLY A 38 18.48 -9.91 1.80
C GLY A 38 18.11 -8.82 0.80
N ASP A 39 19.08 -8.41 -0.01
CA ASP A 39 18.93 -7.33 -1.00
C ASP A 39 17.88 -7.61 -2.09
N ASN A 40 17.33 -8.82 -2.17
CA ASN A 40 16.20 -9.14 -3.05
C ASN A 40 14.83 -8.70 -2.48
N VAL A 41 14.79 -7.95 -1.37
CA VAL A 41 13.54 -7.40 -0.79
C VAL A 41 13.66 -5.89 -0.61
N GLN A 42 12.86 -5.15 -1.37
CA GLN A 42 12.74 -3.71 -1.26
C GLN A 42 11.51 -3.32 -0.45
N PHE A 43 11.73 -2.53 0.62
CA PHE A 43 10.68 -1.81 1.32
C PHE A 43 10.67 -0.35 0.87
N GLY A 44 9.51 0.13 0.43
CA GLY A 44 9.38 1.51 0.00
C GLY A 44 7.97 1.83 -0.48
N LEU A 45 7.65 3.13 -0.53
CA LEU A 45 6.37 3.62 -1.05
C LEU A 45 6.24 3.31 -2.54
N THR A 46 7.27 3.64 -3.32
CA THR A 46 7.40 3.30 -4.74
C THR A 46 8.48 2.23 -4.91
N VAL A 47 8.57 1.66 -6.12
CA VAL A 47 9.58 0.66 -6.45
C VAL A 47 10.65 1.31 -7.31
N ASP A 48 11.91 0.93 -7.11
CA ASP A 48 13.00 1.49 -7.89
C ASP A 48 13.09 0.81 -9.26
N ALA A 49 13.23 1.61 -10.33
CA ALA A 49 13.35 1.09 -11.69
C ALA A 49 14.50 0.07 -11.84
N ALA A 50 15.65 0.36 -11.24
CA ALA A 50 16.81 -0.55 -11.26
C ALA A 50 16.56 -1.87 -10.52
N PHE A 51 15.66 -1.86 -9.53
CA PHE A 51 15.34 -3.05 -8.75
C PHE A 51 14.50 -4.05 -9.54
N VAL A 52 13.67 -3.57 -10.48
CA VAL A 52 12.73 -4.39 -11.27
C VAL A 52 13.13 -4.56 -12.74
N ALA A 53 14.25 -3.97 -13.17
CA ALA A 53 14.67 -3.94 -14.57
C ALA A 53 14.78 -5.33 -15.22
N GLU A 54 15.22 -6.34 -14.46
CA GLU A 54 15.42 -7.72 -14.94
C GLU A 54 14.21 -8.63 -14.62
N CYS A 55 13.09 -8.07 -14.17
CA CYS A 55 11.89 -8.85 -13.86
C CYS A 55 10.96 -8.94 -15.08
N ASP A 56 10.72 -10.15 -15.55
CA ASP A 56 9.84 -10.50 -16.67
C ASP A 56 8.47 -11.05 -16.23
N THR A 57 8.27 -11.21 -14.92
CA THR A 57 7.06 -11.83 -14.34
C THR A 57 6.72 -11.11 -13.04
N LEU A 58 5.47 -10.66 -12.91
CA LEU A 58 4.89 -10.11 -11.69
C LEU A 58 3.89 -11.10 -11.09
N VAL A 59 4.04 -11.41 -9.81
CA VAL A 59 3.03 -12.07 -8.99
C VAL A 59 2.51 -11.06 -7.96
N TYR A 60 1.30 -10.58 -8.20
CA TYR A 60 0.67 -9.53 -7.41
C TYR A 60 -0.42 -10.08 -6.50
N TYR A 61 -0.25 -9.88 -5.20
CA TYR A 61 -1.22 -10.23 -4.17
C TYR A 61 -2.19 -9.07 -3.97
N TRP A 62 -3.45 -9.28 -4.34
CA TRP A 62 -4.47 -8.25 -4.30
C TRP A 62 -4.77 -7.78 -2.86
N PRO A 63 -4.60 -6.48 -2.55
CA PRO A 63 -4.85 -5.95 -1.22
C PRO A 63 -6.35 -5.81 -0.93
N LYS A 64 -6.68 -5.46 0.32
CA LYS A 64 -8.08 -5.24 0.73
C LYS A 64 -8.69 -3.96 0.15
N SER A 65 -7.86 -3.00 -0.27
CA SER A 65 -8.30 -1.72 -0.82
C SER A 65 -8.06 -1.64 -2.33
N LYS A 66 -9.13 -1.38 -3.10
CA LYS A 66 -9.02 -1.22 -4.55
C LYS A 66 -8.13 -0.02 -4.94
N GLN A 67 -8.17 1.07 -4.19
CA GLN A 67 -7.35 2.25 -4.47
C GLN A 67 -5.86 1.97 -4.20
N GLU A 68 -5.55 1.21 -3.15
CA GLU A 68 -4.19 0.74 -2.90
C GLU A 68 -3.70 -0.17 -4.04
N ALA A 69 -4.58 -1.06 -4.53
CA ALA A 69 -4.26 -1.92 -5.67
C ALA A 69 -3.96 -1.10 -6.93
N GLN A 70 -4.76 -0.08 -7.21
CA GLN A 70 -4.56 0.84 -8.33
C GLN A 70 -3.22 1.57 -8.24
N PHE A 71 -2.89 2.12 -7.07
CA PHE A 71 -1.62 2.80 -6.83
C PHE A 71 -0.41 1.88 -7.09
N GLN A 72 -0.43 0.70 -6.47
CA GLN A 72 0.67 -0.25 -6.56
C GLN A 72 0.83 -0.80 -7.97
N LEU A 73 -0.26 -1.24 -8.61
CA LEU A 73 -0.22 -1.75 -9.98
C LEU A 73 0.22 -0.67 -10.97
N CYS A 74 -0.26 0.57 -10.84
CA CYS A 74 0.17 1.66 -11.72
C CYS A 74 1.67 1.95 -11.59
N ASN A 75 2.21 1.96 -10.37
CA ASN A 75 3.65 2.11 -10.13
C ASN A 75 4.46 0.92 -10.71
N LEU A 76 4.02 -0.32 -10.49
CA LEU A 76 4.73 -1.52 -10.95
C LEU A 76 4.71 -1.66 -12.48
N LEU A 77 3.54 -1.48 -13.10
CA LEU A 77 3.34 -1.63 -14.55
C LEU A 77 3.99 -0.50 -15.36
N ALA A 78 4.35 0.62 -14.72
CA ALA A 78 5.08 1.70 -15.37
C ALA A 78 6.56 1.34 -15.59
N LEU A 79 7.07 0.35 -14.84
CA LEU A 79 8.49 0.01 -14.80
C LEU A 79 8.80 -1.38 -15.34
N LEU A 80 7.87 -2.32 -15.25
CA LEU A 80 8.02 -3.64 -15.84
C LEU A 80 8.00 -3.58 -17.39
N PRO A 81 8.78 -4.43 -18.08
CA PRO A 81 8.85 -4.40 -19.53
C PRO A 81 7.53 -4.85 -20.18
N VAL A 82 7.21 -4.26 -21.33
CA VAL A 82 6.15 -4.79 -22.21
C VAL A 82 6.47 -6.24 -22.56
N GLY A 83 5.47 -7.10 -22.49
CA GLY A 83 5.64 -8.54 -22.64
C GLY A 83 5.87 -9.30 -21.33
N ALA A 84 6.05 -8.63 -20.20
CA ALA A 84 6.13 -9.29 -18.90
C ALA A 84 4.81 -10.00 -18.55
N GLU A 85 4.93 -11.17 -17.92
CA GLU A 85 3.79 -11.94 -17.44
C GLU A 85 3.25 -11.33 -16.14
N VAL A 86 1.93 -11.25 -16.00
CA VAL A 86 1.26 -10.68 -14.83
C VAL A 86 0.29 -11.69 -14.27
N PHE A 87 0.54 -12.12 -13.03
CA PHE A 87 -0.36 -12.93 -12.24
C PHE A 87 -0.96 -12.08 -11.13
N VAL A 88 -2.29 -12.07 -11.01
CA VAL A 88 -3.00 -11.44 -9.91
C VAL A 88 -3.74 -12.50 -9.11
N VAL A 89 -3.42 -12.61 -7.83
CA VAL A 89 -4.03 -13.56 -6.90
C VAL A 89 -4.70 -12.81 -5.76
N GLY A 90 -5.90 -13.25 -5.36
CA GLY A 90 -6.58 -12.60 -4.25
C GLY A 90 -7.92 -13.22 -3.89
N GLU A 91 -8.50 -12.73 -2.80
CA GLU A 91 -9.80 -13.17 -2.33
C GLU A 91 -10.94 -12.40 -3.01
N ASN A 92 -12.01 -13.10 -3.37
CA ASN A 92 -13.23 -12.50 -3.93
C ASN A 92 -13.84 -11.44 -2.99
N ARG A 93 -13.77 -11.66 -1.67
CA ARG A 93 -14.29 -10.72 -0.67
C ARG A 93 -13.48 -9.42 -0.59
N SER A 94 -12.20 -9.47 -0.97
CA SER A 94 -11.31 -8.31 -1.04
C SER A 94 -11.42 -7.61 -2.40
N GLY A 95 -12.30 -8.08 -3.29
CA GLY A 95 -12.59 -7.42 -4.56
C GLY A 95 -11.63 -7.74 -5.70
N VAL A 96 -10.87 -8.85 -5.65
CA VAL A 96 -9.91 -9.24 -6.71
C VAL A 96 -10.52 -9.28 -8.11
N ARG A 97 -11.84 -9.47 -8.22
CA ARG A 97 -12.57 -9.42 -9.51
C ARG A 97 -12.47 -8.08 -10.23
N SER A 98 -12.12 -7.01 -9.51
CA SER A 98 -11.84 -5.69 -10.10
C SER A 98 -10.45 -5.61 -10.74
N ALA A 99 -9.60 -6.64 -10.65
CA ALA A 99 -8.27 -6.63 -11.25
C ALA A 99 -8.33 -6.36 -12.75
N GLU A 100 -9.20 -7.05 -13.50
CA GLU A 100 -9.37 -6.87 -14.95
C GLU A 100 -9.63 -5.40 -15.32
N GLN A 101 -10.59 -4.75 -14.63
CA GLN A 101 -10.90 -3.34 -14.85
C GLN A 101 -9.76 -2.40 -14.40
N THR A 102 -8.98 -2.79 -13.38
CA THR A 102 -7.94 -1.94 -12.79
C THR A 102 -6.75 -1.77 -13.72
N VAL A 103 -6.47 -2.76 -14.56
CA VAL A 103 -5.34 -2.77 -15.50
C VAL A 103 -5.78 -2.70 -16.97
N GLU A 104 -7.06 -2.37 -17.20
CA GLU A 104 -7.63 -2.26 -18.53
C GLU A 104 -6.81 -1.27 -19.40
N GLY A 105 -6.53 -1.66 -20.64
CA GLY A 105 -5.68 -0.90 -21.56
C GLY A 105 -4.17 -1.12 -21.39
N HIS A 106 -3.74 -1.77 -20.30
CA HIS A 106 -2.32 -2.05 -20.02
C HIS A 106 -2.01 -3.56 -20.00
N VAL A 107 -2.92 -4.35 -19.44
CA VAL A 107 -2.81 -5.81 -19.35
C VAL A 107 -4.16 -6.42 -19.68
N THR A 108 -4.19 -7.32 -20.65
CA THR A 108 -5.39 -8.14 -20.89
C THR A 108 -5.38 -9.34 -19.92
N LEU A 109 -6.00 -9.19 -18.76
CA LEU A 109 -6.13 -10.26 -17.78
C LEU A 109 -7.25 -11.24 -18.17
N ALA A 110 -6.98 -12.54 -17.98
CA ALA A 110 -7.95 -13.61 -18.05
C ALA A 110 -7.91 -14.40 -16.73
N LYS A 111 -9.09 -14.75 -16.23
CA LYS A 111 -9.19 -15.63 -15.06
C LYS A 111 -8.80 -17.06 -15.45
N ILE A 112 -7.70 -17.57 -14.89
CA ILE A 112 -7.17 -18.91 -15.23
C ILE A 112 -7.49 -19.98 -14.20
N ASP A 113 -7.75 -19.58 -12.95
CA ASP A 113 -8.19 -20.52 -11.92
C ASP A 113 -9.07 -19.83 -10.86
N SER A 114 -9.85 -20.64 -10.15
CA SER A 114 -10.42 -20.25 -8.87
C SER A 114 -10.58 -21.46 -7.98
N ALA A 115 -10.07 -21.33 -6.75
CA ALA A 115 -10.31 -22.28 -5.68
C ALA A 115 -10.97 -21.57 -4.50
N ARG A 116 -11.98 -22.22 -3.91
CA ARG A 116 -12.71 -21.73 -2.73
C ARG A 116 -13.28 -20.31 -2.94
N ARG A 117 -12.64 -19.31 -2.34
CA ARG A 117 -13.02 -17.90 -2.29
C ARG A 117 -11.96 -17.01 -2.95
N CYS A 118 -11.02 -17.59 -3.70
CA CYS A 118 -9.94 -16.88 -4.35
C CYS A 118 -10.09 -16.91 -5.88
N GLY A 119 -9.51 -15.92 -6.55
CA GLY A 119 -9.36 -15.89 -8.00
C GLY A 119 -7.88 -15.76 -8.34
N LEU A 120 -7.47 -16.46 -9.41
CA LEU A 120 -6.18 -16.30 -10.05
C LEU A 120 -6.40 -15.81 -11.47
N TYR A 121 -5.76 -14.69 -11.80
CA TYR A 121 -5.81 -14.05 -13.10
C TYR A 121 -4.42 -14.02 -13.68
N HIS A 122 -4.34 -14.13 -15.00
CA HIS A 122 -3.10 -14.12 -15.74
C HIS A 122 -3.26 -13.31 -17.02
N GLY A 123 -2.22 -12.59 -17.40
CA GLY A 123 -2.15 -11.85 -18.64
C GLY A 123 -0.72 -11.39 -18.88
N ARG A 124 -0.55 -10.55 -19.90
CA ARG A 124 0.75 -10.01 -20.28
C ARG A 124 0.66 -8.50 -20.44
N ILE A 125 1.73 -7.78 -20.09
CA ILE A 125 1.80 -6.33 -20.28
C ILE A 125 1.79 -6.02 -21.77
N ASP A 126 0.74 -5.36 -22.24
CA ASP A 126 0.59 -4.88 -23.61
C ASP A 126 1.09 -3.43 -23.74
N ALA A 127 0.91 -2.63 -22.68
CA ALA A 127 1.39 -1.25 -22.58
C ALA A 127 1.70 -0.88 -21.13
N GLN A 128 2.79 -0.15 -20.91
CA GLN A 128 3.13 0.39 -19.60
C GLN A 128 2.14 1.47 -19.16
N THR A 129 1.92 1.58 -17.85
CA THR A 129 1.19 2.71 -17.25
C THR A 129 2.08 3.96 -17.17
N THR A 130 1.47 5.12 -16.94
CA THR A 130 2.19 6.33 -16.52
C THR A 130 1.98 6.51 -15.01
N PHE A 131 3.05 6.77 -14.28
CA PHE A 131 2.99 6.95 -12.83
C PHE A 131 3.78 8.19 -12.40
N ASP A 132 3.08 9.16 -11.81
CA ASP A 132 3.66 10.25 -11.03
C ASP A 132 3.07 10.19 -9.63
N LEU A 133 3.92 10.12 -8.61
CA LEU A 133 3.49 10.06 -7.21
C LEU A 133 2.62 11.27 -6.82
N ASN A 134 2.85 12.44 -7.44
CA ASN A 134 2.13 13.66 -7.11
C ASN A 134 0.63 13.58 -7.45
N ASP A 135 0.26 12.76 -8.43
CA ASP A 135 -1.13 12.58 -8.87
C ASP A 135 -1.98 11.77 -7.88
N TRP A 136 -1.34 11.14 -6.89
CA TRP A 136 -2.01 10.23 -5.95
C TRP A 136 -2.23 10.82 -4.55
N TRP A 137 -1.70 12.02 -4.30
CA TRP A 137 -1.96 12.70 -3.04
C TRP A 137 -3.41 13.18 -2.99
N ASP A 138 -4.09 12.80 -1.92
CA ASP A 138 -5.38 13.38 -1.56
C ASP A 138 -5.23 14.23 -0.30
N SER A 139 -6.17 15.15 -0.10
CA SER A 139 -6.19 16.02 1.05
C SER A 139 -7.59 16.38 1.48
N TYR A 140 -7.82 16.43 2.78
CA TYR A 140 -9.07 16.90 3.35
C TYR A 140 -8.83 17.80 4.56
N PRO A 141 -9.71 18.78 4.81
CA PRO A 141 -9.62 19.62 5.99
C PRO A 141 -10.11 18.88 7.23
N LEU A 142 -9.43 19.09 8.36
CA LEU A 142 -9.85 18.63 9.67
C LEU A 142 -9.58 19.73 10.72
N HIS A 143 -10.62 20.42 11.15
CA HIS A 143 -10.49 21.65 11.97
C HIS A 143 -9.58 22.68 11.28
N ASP A 144 -8.52 23.12 11.95
CA ASP A 144 -7.54 24.09 11.45
C ASP A 144 -6.36 23.40 10.71
N LEU A 145 -6.49 22.11 10.37
CA LEU A 145 -5.44 21.31 9.72
C LEU A 145 -5.85 20.86 8.31
N GLU A 146 -4.85 20.74 7.43
CA GLU A 146 -4.96 20.00 6.18
C GLU A 146 -4.28 18.63 6.36
N VAL A 147 -5.05 17.56 6.22
CA VAL A 147 -4.51 16.19 6.27
C VAL A 147 -4.21 15.74 4.86
N LYS A 148 -2.98 15.28 4.62
CA LYS A 148 -2.56 14.68 3.34
C LYS A 148 -2.44 13.17 3.49
N THR A 149 -2.89 12.45 2.47
CA THR A 149 -2.97 10.99 2.53
C THR A 149 -2.74 10.37 1.16
N LEU A 150 -2.38 9.09 1.18
CA LEU A 150 -2.12 8.28 0.00
C LEU A 150 -2.98 7.00 0.01
N PRO A 151 -3.13 6.35 -1.14
CA PRO A 151 -3.61 4.97 -1.23
C PRO A 151 -2.92 4.02 -0.22
N GLY A 152 -3.69 3.15 0.43
CA GLY A 152 -3.21 2.22 1.47
C GLY A 152 -3.16 2.78 2.90
N VAL A 153 -3.24 4.10 3.11
CA VAL A 153 -3.24 4.71 4.45
C VAL A 153 -4.63 4.68 5.09
N PHE A 154 -4.70 4.33 6.38
CA PHE A 154 -5.93 4.37 7.20
C PHE A 154 -6.38 5.82 7.47
N SER A 155 -7.69 6.05 7.64
CA SER A 155 -8.29 7.39 7.80
C SER A 155 -8.13 8.30 6.58
N ARG A 156 -8.21 7.77 5.35
CA ARG A 156 -8.19 8.60 4.13
C ARG A 156 -9.34 9.62 4.07
N ASP A 157 -10.53 9.23 4.51
CA ASP A 157 -11.75 10.01 4.31
C ASP A 157 -12.12 10.88 5.53
N GLY A 158 -11.26 10.94 6.54
CA GLY A 158 -11.52 11.69 7.76
C GLY A 158 -11.19 10.94 9.05
N LEU A 159 -11.44 11.66 10.14
CA LEU A 159 -11.38 11.12 11.50
C LEU A 159 -12.54 10.13 11.70
N ASP A 160 -12.23 8.86 11.90
CA ASP A 160 -13.26 7.85 12.16
C ASP A 160 -13.87 8.05 13.56
N VAL A 161 -15.02 7.39 13.79
CA VAL A 161 -15.76 7.50 15.05
C VAL A 161 -14.94 7.03 16.25
N GLY A 162 -14.12 6.00 16.08
CA GLY A 162 -13.24 5.48 17.13
C GLY A 162 -12.16 6.49 17.50
N SER A 163 -11.47 7.05 16.50
CA SER A 163 -10.49 8.11 16.71
C SER A 163 -11.10 9.36 17.37
N SER A 164 -12.32 9.73 16.96
CA SER A 164 -13.07 10.85 17.58
C SER A 164 -13.39 10.59 19.06
N LEU A 165 -13.86 9.39 19.37
CA LEU A 165 -14.14 8.99 20.75
C LEU A 165 -12.86 8.99 21.60
N LEU A 166 -11.76 8.45 21.07
CA LEU A 166 -10.48 8.46 21.77
C LEU A 166 -10.01 9.90 22.05
N LEU A 167 -10.01 10.79 21.06
CA LEU A 167 -9.64 12.19 21.23
C LEU A 167 -10.49 12.91 22.29
N SER A 168 -11.77 12.56 22.42
CA SER A 168 -12.65 13.14 23.44
C SER A 168 -12.30 12.74 24.87
N THR A 169 -11.51 11.68 25.05
CA THR A 169 -11.04 11.22 26.37
C THR A 169 -9.68 11.79 26.77
N LEU A 170 -8.95 12.39 25.83
CA LEU A 170 -7.64 12.96 26.10
C LEU A 170 -7.78 14.31 26.80
N ASP A 171 -7.02 14.50 27.89
CA ASP A 171 -7.00 15.77 28.60
C ASP A 171 -6.39 16.87 27.72
N LYS A 172 -7.00 18.05 27.72
CA LYS A 172 -6.51 19.20 26.93
C LYS A 172 -5.10 19.67 27.31
N HIS A 173 -4.58 19.22 28.45
CA HIS A 173 -3.29 19.62 29.02
C HIS A 173 -2.37 18.43 29.27
N MET A 174 -2.32 17.46 28.34
CA MET A 174 -1.32 16.40 28.41
C MET A 174 0.10 16.99 28.29
N LYS A 175 1.01 16.51 29.16
CA LYS A 175 2.43 16.90 29.17
C LYS A 175 3.30 15.66 29.05
N GLY A 176 4.43 15.80 28.37
CA GLY A 176 5.43 14.73 28.24
C GLY A 176 5.57 14.22 26.82
N LYS A 177 6.24 13.07 26.68
CA LYS A 177 6.47 12.43 25.38
C LYS A 177 5.29 11.56 25.00
N VAL A 178 4.74 11.78 23.82
CA VAL A 178 3.63 10.99 23.25
C VAL A 178 4.17 10.06 22.15
N LEU A 179 3.63 8.85 22.09
CA LEU A 179 3.90 7.88 21.03
C LEU A 179 2.56 7.43 20.42
N ASP A 180 2.38 7.72 19.13
CA ASP A 180 1.20 7.32 18.36
C ASP A 180 1.49 6.03 17.58
N VAL A 181 1.08 4.90 18.16
CA VAL A 181 1.20 3.58 17.52
C VAL A 181 -0.02 3.35 16.64
N GLY A 182 0.20 3.14 15.35
CA GLY A 182 -0.89 3.06 14.37
C GLY A 182 -1.30 4.43 13.82
N CYS A 183 -0.33 5.35 13.70
CA CYS A 183 -0.54 6.76 13.36
C CYS A 183 -1.37 7.04 12.09
N GLY A 184 -1.48 6.09 11.14
CA GLY A 184 -2.22 6.30 9.88
C GLY A 184 -1.71 7.54 9.14
N ALA A 185 -2.61 8.47 8.81
CA ALA A 185 -2.24 9.76 8.21
C ALA A 185 -1.73 10.82 9.23
N GLY A 186 -1.49 10.43 10.49
CA GLY A 186 -1.00 11.31 11.56
C GLY A 186 -2.07 12.19 12.19
N VAL A 187 -3.35 11.86 11.97
CA VAL A 187 -4.50 12.65 12.43
C VAL A 187 -4.51 12.80 13.95
N MET A 188 -4.33 11.70 14.68
CA MET A 188 -4.36 11.67 16.14
C MET A 188 -3.28 12.57 16.74
N ALA A 189 -2.02 12.37 16.34
CA ALA A 189 -0.90 13.19 16.78
C ALA A 189 -1.07 14.67 16.44
N SER A 190 -1.64 15.00 15.28
CA SER A 190 -1.82 16.40 14.85
C SER A 190 -2.89 17.13 15.65
N VAL A 191 -4.01 16.47 15.94
CA VAL A 191 -5.09 17.06 16.77
C VAL A 191 -4.64 17.21 18.23
N ASP A 192 -3.95 16.21 18.77
CA ASP A 192 -3.44 16.26 20.14
C ASP A 192 -2.38 17.37 20.31
N GLY A 193 -1.44 17.48 19.36
CA GLY A 193 -0.43 18.55 19.37
C GLY A 193 -1.03 19.96 19.40
N GLN A 194 -2.16 20.19 18.72
CA GLN A 194 -2.86 21.47 18.80
C GLN A 194 -3.41 21.77 20.21
N ASN A 195 -3.95 20.77 20.90
CA ASN A 195 -4.48 20.94 22.25
C ASN A 195 -3.38 21.31 23.25
N VAL A 196 -2.19 20.70 23.12
CA VAL A 196 -1.01 21.05 23.92
C VAL A 196 -0.60 22.51 23.70
N THR A 197 -0.48 22.95 22.45
CA THR A 197 -0.08 24.34 22.15
C THR A 197 -1.12 25.39 22.58
N LYS A 198 -2.43 25.10 22.46
CA LYS A 198 -3.49 26.03 22.90
C LYS A 198 -3.54 26.11 24.44
N GLY A 199 -3.31 25.00 25.14
CA GLY A 199 -3.27 24.96 26.60
C GLY A 199 -2.08 25.70 27.24
N GLU A 200 -0.98 25.90 26.52
CA GLU A 200 0.14 26.75 26.97
C GLU A 200 -0.15 28.25 26.77
N ALA A 201 -0.90 28.62 25.73
CA ALA A 201 -1.28 30.01 25.45
C ALA A 201 -2.37 30.55 26.39
N ASP A 202 -3.25 29.69 26.92
CA ASP A 202 -4.30 30.07 27.88
C ASP A 202 -3.82 30.07 29.36
N ALA A 203 -2.56 29.70 29.61
CA ALA A 203 -1.95 29.61 30.94
C ALA A 203 -1.01 30.79 31.27
N GLU A 204 -0.96 31.81 30.40
CA GLU A 204 -0.22 33.08 30.55
C GLU A 204 -1.18 34.25 30.77
#